data_AF-A0A9J6GTA8-F1
#
_entry.id   AF-A0A9J6GTA8-F1
#
_cell.length_a   1.000
_cell.length_b   1.000
_cell.length_c   1.000
_cell.angle_alpha   90.00
_cell.angle_beta   90.00
_cell.angle_gamma   90.00
#
_symmetry.space_group_name_H-M   'P 1'
#
loop_
_entity.id
_entity.type
_entity.pdbx_description
1 polymer ?
#
loop_
_entity_poly.entity_id
_entity_poly.type
_entity_poly.pdbx_seq_one_letter_code
_entity_poly.pdbx_strand_id
1 'polypeptide(L)'
;MTRVADYFAFLLFTGSSLVVGLYFSVVRKTQPLSVTDEIFLGSKSLKTLPLGLSILASIASATGVIGYPAHLYAYGFHLGWTVVLYLAYIPIAVGLVVPVLYKLKITSIFQVSQLLLRSHFFGCTARRYA
;
A
#
# COMPACT_ATOMS: atom_id res chain seq x y z
N MET A 1 26.86 25.74 -15.20
CA MET A 1 25.88 25.22 -16.19
C MET A 1 25.07 24.03 -15.65
N THR A 2 25.64 23.15 -14.81
CA THR A 2 24.92 21.99 -14.22
C THR A 2 23.77 22.36 -13.27
N ARG A 3 23.97 23.35 -12.40
CA ARG A 3 22.96 23.82 -11.43
C ARG A 3 21.59 24.14 -12.06
N VAL A 4 21.61 24.78 -13.24
CA VAL A 4 20.38 25.17 -13.95
C VAL A 4 19.61 23.92 -14.39
N ALA A 5 20.31 22.92 -14.93
CA ALA A 5 19.70 21.65 -15.33
C ALA A 5 19.09 20.89 -14.13
N ASP A 6 19.75 20.90 -12.97
CA ASP A 6 19.26 20.26 -11.75
C ASP A 6 17.93 20.88 -11.28
N TYR A 7 17.81 22.21 -11.31
CA TYR A 7 16.57 22.91 -10.96
C TYR A 7 15.43 22.62 -11.95
N PHE A 8 15.73 22.55 -13.25
CA PHE A 8 14.74 22.17 -14.25
C PHE A 8 14.23 20.73 -14.05
N ALA A 9 15.12 19.77 -13.78
CA ALA A 9 14.73 18.39 -13.49
C ALA A 9 13.84 18.29 -12.24
N PHE A 10 14.18 19.04 -11.18
CA PHE A 10 13.38 19.09 -9.95
C PHE A 10 11.98 19.69 -10.18
N LEU A 11 11.89 20.79 -10.93
CA LEU A 11 10.62 21.42 -11.27
C LEU A 11 9.75 20.54 -12.17
N LEU A 12 10.36 19.85 -13.14
CA LEU A 12 9.64 18.92 -14.01
C LEU A 12 9.10 17.71 -13.23
N PHE A 13 9.91 17.11 -12.36
CA PHE A 13 9.47 15.97 -11.54
C PHE A 13 8.33 16.35 -10.59
N THR A 14 8.51 17.44 -9.85
CA THR A 14 7.49 17.95 -8.91
C THR A 14 6.24 18.40 -9.67
N GLY A 15 6.41 19.11 -10.78
CA GLY A 15 5.34 19.57 -11.64
C GLY A 15 4.53 18.41 -12.22
N SER A 16 5.18 17.37 -12.74
CA SER A 16 4.48 16.20 -13.30
C SER A 16 3.63 15.47 -12.23
N SER A 17 4.14 15.33 -11.01
CA SER A 17 3.41 14.73 -9.88
C SER A 17 2.19 15.57 -9.48
N LEU A 18 2.35 16.90 -9.44
CA LEU A 18 1.25 17.84 -9.18
C LEU A 18 0.20 17.78 -10.29
N VAL A 19 0.62 17.75 -11.56
CA VAL A 19 -0.28 17.71 -12.72
C VAL A 19 -1.15 16.44 -12.69
N VAL A 20 -0.58 15.27 -12.39
CA VAL A 20 -1.37 14.02 -12.25
C VAL A 20 -2.39 14.14 -11.12
N GLY A 21 -2.00 14.68 -9.97
CA GLY A 21 -2.91 14.91 -8.84
C GLY A 21 -4.02 15.91 -9.17
N LEU A 22 -3.69 17.01 -9.84
CA LEU A 22 -4.64 18.07 -10.21
C LEU A 22 -5.60 17.60 -11.30
N TYR A 23 -5.10 16.85 -12.29
CA TYR A 23 -5.91 16.20 -13.32
C TYR A 23 -6.96 15.28 -12.69
N PHE A 24 -6.55 14.42 -11.75
CA PHE A 24 -7.47 13.50 -11.06
C PHE A 24 -8.50 14.26 -10.21
N SER A 25 -8.10 15.36 -9.56
CA SER A 25 -8.98 16.21 -8.74
C SER A 25 -10.03 16.99 -9.56
N VAL A 26 -9.63 17.59 -10.68
CA VAL A 26 -10.52 18.43 -11.51
C VAL A 26 -11.41 17.58 -12.42
N VAL A 27 -10.88 16.55 -13.07
CA VAL A 27 -11.62 15.73 -14.05
C VAL A 27 -12.60 14.77 -13.36
N ARG A 28 -12.30 14.29 -12.15
CA ARG A 28 -13.20 13.38 -11.42
C ARG A 28 -14.28 14.07 -10.58
N LYS A 29 -14.26 15.40 -10.46
CA LYS A 29 -15.33 16.16 -9.79
C LYS A 29 -16.70 16.02 -10.50
N THR A 30 -16.69 15.58 -11.75
CA THR A 30 -17.87 15.46 -12.62
C THR A 30 -18.59 14.11 -12.52
N GLN A 31 -18.13 13.17 -11.69
CA GLN A 31 -18.79 11.87 -11.47
C GLN A 31 -19.37 11.80 -10.05
N PRO A 32 -20.67 12.10 -9.87
CA PRO A 32 -21.29 12.08 -8.56
C PRO A 32 -21.60 10.63 -8.14
N LEU A 33 -21.09 10.26 -6.96
CA LEU A 33 -21.75 9.39 -5.98
C LEU A 33 -21.49 7.87 -5.93
N SER A 34 -20.66 7.25 -6.78
CA SER A 34 -20.34 5.79 -6.63
C SER A 34 -18.84 5.45 -6.62
N VAL A 35 -17.95 6.44 -6.73
CA VAL A 35 -16.54 6.24 -7.08
C VAL A 35 -15.65 5.94 -5.86
N THR A 36 -16.08 6.19 -4.62
CA THR A 36 -15.32 5.74 -3.44
C THR A 36 -15.17 4.23 -3.48
N ASP A 37 -16.24 3.51 -3.82
CA ASP A 37 -16.18 2.07 -4.02
C ASP A 37 -15.34 1.69 -5.24
N GLU A 38 -15.27 2.49 -6.30
CA GLU A 38 -14.43 2.15 -7.47
C GLU A 38 -12.93 2.45 -7.27
N ILE A 39 -12.59 3.44 -6.44
CA ILE A 39 -11.22 3.76 -6.03
C ILE A 39 -10.76 2.79 -4.93
N PHE A 40 -11.64 2.39 -4.01
CA PHE A 40 -11.33 1.46 -2.91
C PHE A 40 -11.49 -0.03 -3.31
N LEU A 41 -12.55 -0.42 -4.03
CA LEU A 41 -12.69 -1.77 -4.63
C LEU A 41 -11.87 -1.89 -5.92
N GLY A 42 -11.24 -0.79 -6.37
CA GLY A 42 -10.20 -0.74 -7.38
C GLY A 42 -10.51 -1.66 -8.54
N SER A 43 -11.72 -1.54 -9.11
CA SER A 43 -12.35 -2.49 -10.04
C SER A 43 -11.94 -3.95 -9.80
N LYS A 44 -12.88 -4.80 -9.42
CA LYS A 44 -12.72 -6.26 -9.47
C LYS A 44 -12.21 -6.83 -10.83
N SER A 45 -12.01 -5.96 -11.85
CA SER A 45 -11.45 -6.18 -13.17
C SER A 45 -10.07 -5.50 -13.43
N LEU A 46 -9.38 -4.90 -12.44
CA LEU A 46 -7.99 -4.48 -12.64
C LEU A 46 -7.11 -5.73 -12.80
N LYS A 47 -6.41 -5.81 -13.95
CA LYS A 47 -5.43 -6.87 -14.23
C LYS A 47 -4.43 -6.97 -13.06
N THR A 48 -3.97 -8.18 -12.75
CA THR A 48 -3.02 -8.43 -11.65
C THR A 48 -1.72 -7.60 -11.76
N LEU A 49 -1.33 -7.25 -12.99
CA LEU A 49 -0.12 -6.47 -13.27
C LEU A 49 -0.15 -5.03 -12.73
N PRO A 50 -1.12 -4.16 -13.08
CA PRO A 50 -1.20 -2.81 -12.51
C PRO A 50 -1.47 -2.81 -11.00
N LEU A 51 -2.19 -3.82 -10.49
CA LEU A 51 -2.41 -3.96 -9.04
C LEU A 51 -1.10 -4.23 -8.30
N GLY A 52 -0.30 -5.17 -8.79
CA GLY A 52 1.03 -5.46 -8.23
C GLY A 52 1.96 -4.25 -8.32
N LEU A 53 1.96 -3.55 -9.47
CA LEU A 53 2.77 -2.36 -9.69
C LEU A 53 2.43 -1.24 -8.70
N SER A 54 1.16 -1.02 -8.40
CA SER A 54 0.75 -0.02 -7.40
C SER A 54 1.19 -0.39 -5.98
N ILE A 55 1.13 -1.67 -5.62
CA ILE A 55 1.60 -2.14 -4.30
C ILE A 55 3.11 -1.95 -4.19
N LEU A 56 3.87 -2.30 -5.23
CA LEU A 56 5.31 -2.06 -5.29
C LEU A 56 5.64 -0.56 -5.18
N ALA A 57 4.88 0.29 -5.86
CA ALA A 57 5.04 1.74 -5.78
C ALA A 57 4.82 2.27 -4.35
N SER A 58 3.85 1.73 -3.61
CA SER A 58 3.62 2.12 -2.19
C SER A 58 4.75 1.70 -1.25
N ILE A 59 5.47 0.62 -1.56
CA ILE A 59 6.60 0.13 -0.74
C ILE A 59 7.88 0.92 -1.03
N ALA A 60 8.01 1.47 -2.24
CA ALA A 60 9.16 2.26 -2.64
C ALA A 60 9.25 3.55 -1.82
N SER A 61 10.21 3.59 -0.89
CA SER A 61 10.48 4.75 -0.03
C SER A 61 11.90 5.27 -0.23
N ALA A 62 12.10 6.58 -0.05
CA ALA A 62 13.40 7.24 -0.09
C ALA A 62 14.41 6.63 0.90
N THR A 63 13.93 6.02 1.98
CA THR A 63 14.75 5.31 2.97
C THR A 63 15.57 4.18 2.35
N GLY A 64 15.07 3.52 1.30
CA GLY A 64 15.82 2.43 0.66
C GLY A 64 17.04 2.94 -0.11
N VAL A 65 16.90 4.05 -0.82
CA VAL A 65 17.95 4.59 -1.70
C VAL A 65 19.17 5.08 -0.92
N ILE A 66 18.94 5.72 0.22
CA ILE A 66 20.03 6.29 1.04
C ILE A 66 20.36 5.38 2.23
N GLY A 67 19.36 4.74 2.83
CA GLY A 67 19.51 3.97 4.07
C GLY A 67 20.19 2.61 3.88
N TYR A 68 19.87 1.88 2.82
CA TYR A 68 20.50 0.58 2.57
C TYR A 68 22.02 0.68 2.32
N PRO A 69 22.52 1.56 1.45
CA PRO A 69 23.96 1.69 1.28
C PRO A 69 24.63 2.25 2.54
N ALA A 70 24.04 3.23 3.23
CA ALA A 70 24.60 3.77 4.47
C ALA A 70 24.77 2.68 5.56
N HIS A 71 23.79 1.80 5.70
CA HIS A 71 23.86 0.68 6.65
C HIS A 71 24.81 -0.43 6.17
N LEU A 72 24.94 -0.64 4.85
CA LEU A 72 25.93 -1.56 4.27
C LEU A 72 27.37 -1.06 4.52
N TYR A 73 27.61 0.25 4.42
CA TYR A 73 28.90 0.87 4.73
C TYR A 73 29.25 0.80 6.22
N ALA A 74 28.27 0.91 7.11
CA ALA A 74 28.50 0.91 8.56
C ALA A 74 28.64 -0.51 9.16
N TYR A 75 27.82 -1.47 8.73
CA TYR A 75 27.70 -2.80 9.35
C TYR A 75 28.05 -3.96 8.42
N GLY A 76 28.49 -3.70 7.19
CA GLY A 76 28.83 -4.73 6.22
C GLY A 76 27.61 -5.55 5.76
N PHE A 77 27.82 -6.83 5.44
CA PHE A 77 26.83 -7.69 4.76
C PHE A 77 25.63 -8.14 5.60
N HIS A 78 25.44 -7.62 6.82
CA HIS A 78 24.32 -8.01 7.70
C HIS A 78 22.94 -7.82 7.03
N LEU A 79 22.80 -6.81 6.16
CA LEU A 79 21.58 -6.56 5.39
C LEU A 79 21.19 -7.71 4.44
N GLY A 80 22.15 -8.50 3.97
CA GLY A 80 21.89 -9.63 3.08
C GLY A 80 20.97 -10.67 3.71
N TRP A 81 21.09 -10.88 5.02
CA TRP A 81 20.22 -11.79 5.77
C TRP A 81 18.76 -11.31 5.79
N THR A 82 18.55 -10.00 5.99
CA THR A 82 17.22 -9.39 5.98
C THR A 82 16.53 -9.54 4.63
N VAL A 83 17.27 -9.38 3.52
CA VAL A 83 16.72 -9.54 2.16
C VAL A 83 16.23 -10.97 1.92
N VAL A 84 17.00 -11.98 2.34
CA VAL A 84 16.62 -13.39 2.19
C VAL A 84 15.36 -13.71 3.00
N LEU A 85 15.25 -13.19 4.23
CA LEU A 85 14.05 -13.36 5.05
C LEU A 85 12.83 -12.67 4.44
N TYR A 86 12.98 -11.46 3.89
CA TYR A 86 11.88 -10.77 3.20
C TYR A 86 11.42 -11.55 1.96
N LEU A 87 12.35 -12.12 1.18
CA LEU A 87 12.02 -12.90 0.00
C LEU A 87 11.23 -14.18 0.33
N ALA A 88 11.52 -14.81 1.48
CA ALA A 88 10.76 -15.96 1.97
C ALA A 88 9.43 -15.55 2.62
N TYR A 89 9.39 -14.42 3.33
CA TYR A 89 8.19 -13.93 4.02
C TYR A 89 7.07 -13.50 3.06
N ILE A 90 7.39 -12.77 1.99
CA ILE A 90 6.41 -12.26 1.03
C ILE A 90 5.49 -13.35 0.45
N PRO A 91 5.99 -14.47 -0.12
CA PRO A 91 5.12 -15.49 -0.69
C PRO A 91 4.27 -16.20 0.37
N ILE A 92 4.82 -16.41 1.58
CA ILE A 92 4.08 -17.01 2.69
C ILE A 92 2.93 -16.08 3.13
N ALA A 93 3.22 -14.80 3.30
CA ALA A 93 2.24 -13.80 3.69
C ALA A 93 1.14 -13.68 2.61
N VAL A 94 1.50 -13.59 1.33
CA VAL A 94 0.53 -13.53 0.23
C VAL A 94 -0.32 -14.81 0.19
N GLY A 95 0.30 -15.98 0.33
CA GLY A 95 -0.40 -17.28 0.32
C GLY A 95 -1.38 -17.48 1.47
N LEU A 96 -1.16 -16.85 2.63
CA LEU A 96 -2.06 -16.95 3.78
C LEU A 96 -3.09 -15.81 3.82
N VAL A 97 -2.66 -14.59 3.56
CA VAL A 97 -3.48 -13.38 3.72
C VAL A 97 -4.49 -13.24 2.58
N VAL A 98 -4.08 -13.47 1.32
CA VAL A 98 -4.97 -13.32 0.16
C VAL A 98 -6.19 -14.25 0.21
N PRO A 99 -6.08 -15.57 0.45
CA PRO A 99 -7.25 -16.44 0.50
C PRO A 99 -8.16 -16.15 1.71
N VAL A 100 -7.60 -15.71 2.84
CA VAL A 100 -8.39 -15.34 4.03
C VAL A 100 -9.24 -14.09 3.75
N LEU A 101 -8.66 -13.05 3.12
CA LEU A 101 -9.43 -11.87 2.72
C LEU A 101 -10.50 -12.20 1.66
N TYR A 102 -10.19 -13.06 0.70
CA TYR A 102 -11.14 -13.42 -0.35
C TYR A 102 -12.35 -14.20 0.18
N LYS A 103 -12.14 -15.09 1.16
CA LYS A 103 -13.23 -15.86 1.81
C LYS A 103 -14.17 -14.99 2.63
N LEU A 104 -13.65 -13.93 3.27
CA LEU A 104 -14.46 -13.02 4.07
C LEU A 104 -15.22 -11.98 3.23
N LYS A 105 -14.92 -11.81 1.93
CA LYS A 105 -15.52 -10.77 1.04
C LYS A 105 -15.47 -9.35 1.66
N ILE A 106 -14.51 -9.10 2.53
CA ILE A 106 -14.39 -7.85 3.26
C ILE A 106 -13.61 -6.85 2.41
N THR A 107 -14.18 -5.66 2.23
CA THR A 107 -13.64 -4.58 1.39
C THR A 107 -12.67 -3.65 2.14
N SER A 108 -12.54 -3.80 3.46
CA SER A 108 -11.69 -2.94 4.29
C SER A 108 -11.10 -3.68 5.49
N ILE A 109 -9.81 -3.47 5.77
CA ILE A 109 -9.11 -4.04 6.93
C ILE A 109 -9.84 -3.70 8.25
N PHE A 110 -10.46 -2.52 8.31
CA PHE A 110 -11.24 -2.09 9.46
C PHE A 110 -12.43 -3.00 9.77
N GLN A 111 -13.06 -3.60 8.75
CA GLN A 111 -14.19 -4.50 8.95
C GLN A 111 -13.73 -5.84 9.55
N VAL A 112 -12.50 -6.29 9.28
CA VAL A 112 -11.89 -7.44 9.98
C VAL A 112 -11.72 -7.11 11.46
N SER A 113 -11.15 -5.94 11.78
CA SER A 113 -10.98 -5.49 13.17
C SER A 113 -12.31 -5.39 13.91
N GLN A 114 -13.36 -4.87 13.25
CA GLN A 114 -14.71 -4.75 13.83
C GLN A 114 -15.37 -6.12 14.06
N LEU A 115 -15.20 -7.10 13.17
CA LEU A 115 -15.75 -8.45 13.37
C LEU A 115 -15.09 -9.16 14.55
N LEU A 116 -13.76 -9.03 14.67
CA LEU A 116 -13.03 -9.55 15.83
C LEU A 116 -13.48 -8.86 17.12
N LEU A 117 -13.61 -7.53 17.13
CA LEU A 117 -14.11 -6.78 18.28
C LEU A 117 -15.55 -7.19 18.65
N ARG A 118 -16.41 -7.38 17.65
CA ARG A 118 -17.81 -7.79 17.84
C ARG A 118 -17.87 -9.19 18.45
N SER A 119 -17.05 -10.14 17.99
CA SER A 119 -16.99 -11.48 18.59
C SER A 119 -16.53 -11.45 20.05
N HIS A 120 -15.55 -10.60 20.38
CA HIS A 120 -15.08 -10.39 21.76
C HIS A 120 -16.18 -9.74 22.65
N PHE A 121 -16.92 -8.76 22.12
CA PHE A 121 -18.00 -8.10 22.87
C PHE A 121 -19.23 -9.00 23.06
N PHE A 122 -19.61 -9.77 22.02
CA PHE A 122 -20.75 -10.70 22.09
C PHE A 122 -20.49 -11.86 23.07
N GLY A 123 -19.23 -12.29 23.21
CA GLY A 123 -18.83 -13.26 24.25
C GLY A 123 -18.98 -12.72 25.68
N CYS A 124 -18.80 -11.42 25.89
CA CYS A 124 -18.98 -10.78 27.20
C CYS A 124 -20.44 -10.45 27.53
N THR A 125 -21.28 -10.12 26.55
CA THR A 125 -22.72 -9.88 26.79
C THR A 125 -23.49 -11.18 26.97
N ALA A 126 -23.15 -12.26 26.26
CA ALA A 126 -23.78 -13.57 26.46
C ALA A 126 -23.52 -14.17 27.86
N ARG A 127 -22.42 -13.79 28.53
CA ARG A 127 -22.10 -14.22 29.90
C ARG A 127 -22.70 -13.30 30.99
N ARG A 128 -23.33 -12.17 30.62
CA ARG A 128 -24.03 -11.27 31.56
C ARG A 128 -25.54 -11.47 31.62
N TYR A 129 -26.11 -12.26 30.71
CA TYR A 129 -27.54 -12.59 30.65
C TYR A 129 -27.82 -14.09 30.88
N ALA A 130 -26.85 -14.80 31.47
CA ALA A 130 -26.97 -16.18 31.94
C ALA A 130 -26.70 -16.23 33.44
#